data_AF-A0A6N6P8R1-F1
#
_entry.id   AF-A0A6N6P8R1-F1
#
_cell.length_a   1.000
_cell.length_b   1.000
_cell.length_c   1.000
_cell.angle_alpha   90.00
_cell.angle_beta   90.00
_cell.angle_gamma   90.00
#
_symmetry.space_group_name_H-M   'P 1'
#
loop_
_entity.id
_entity.type
_entity.pdbx_description
1 polymer ?
#
loop_
_entity_poly.entity_id
_entity_poly.type
_entity_poly.pdbx_seq_one_letter_code
_entity_poly.pdbx_strand_id
1 'polypeptide(L)'
;MPTVPVRPSWSSTNSTVNNAKHYLVAAKMMPTRQLRQLASRLAGQPQACHTACAVAPILSIWVLGDGKPGHENQALGLAEALGRLRPCAMERVSLAGKRGLVRRVRAALRATVDLPKPDLLIAAGHATHPSLLWLARKHRVPAIVLMRPSLPLSWFDLCIAPAHDFGLATAPANVLTTSGALNRVRPPASAARRGGLLLVGGPSATHAWDADALLDRLARICGEASSGPWLLTDSRRTPPGFLARVRQRLPAVAVFPHAETPPDWLPARLAEAADVWATEDSVSMVYEALSSGARVGLLPLPRCKPNSRVLRGLEHLVAKGWLTPFQNWSPAHGLTAPPQPLQEATRCAERVLTKFFAAGGEALAKCRVQRGDRG
;
A
#
# COMPACT_ATOMS: atom_id res chain seq x y z
N MET A 1 -0.73 -18.94 -65.84
CA MET A 1 0.70 -19.21 -65.55
C MET A 1 1.29 -17.97 -64.91
N PRO A 2 2.07 -18.13 -63.81
CA PRO A 2 2.27 -17.06 -62.84
C PRO A 2 3.39 -16.10 -63.26
N THR A 3 3.10 -14.80 -63.18
CA THR A 3 4.07 -13.71 -63.29
C THR A 3 4.70 -13.44 -61.93
N VAL A 4 6.02 -13.52 -61.89
CA VAL A 4 6.90 -13.25 -60.76
C VAL A 4 6.85 -11.76 -60.41
N PRO A 5 6.64 -11.35 -59.14
CA PRO A 5 6.81 -9.96 -58.76
C PRO A 5 8.27 -9.67 -58.35
N VAL A 6 8.76 -8.60 -58.96
CA VAL A 6 10.02 -7.90 -58.74
C VAL A 6 10.16 -7.47 -57.26
N ARG A 7 11.34 -7.70 -56.68
CA ARG A 7 11.72 -7.23 -55.34
C ARG A 7 11.97 -5.72 -55.35
N PRO A 8 11.44 -4.93 -54.40
CA PRO A 8 12.02 -3.66 -54.04
C PRO A 8 13.08 -3.85 -52.94
N SER A 9 14.30 -3.40 -53.23
CA SER A 9 15.37 -3.17 -52.26
C SER A 9 14.96 -2.11 -51.25
N TRP A 10 14.96 -2.46 -49.97
CA TRP A 10 14.93 -1.50 -48.88
C TRP A 10 16.19 -1.67 -48.03
N SER A 11 17.09 -0.70 -48.16
CA SER A 11 18.12 -0.38 -47.17
C SER A 11 17.45 -0.01 -45.85
N SER A 12 17.69 -0.77 -44.78
CA SER A 12 17.28 -0.41 -43.42
C SER A 12 18.48 -0.38 -42.48
N THR A 13 19.11 0.78 -42.44
CA THR A 13 19.82 1.28 -41.26
C THR A 13 18.85 1.40 -40.08
N ASN A 14 19.30 0.96 -38.89
CA ASN A 14 18.74 1.21 -37.56
C ASN A 14 17.31 0.71 -37.25
N SER A 15 17.21 -0.51 -36.68
CA SER A 15 16.00 -0.96 -35.98
C SER A 15 16.26 -1.87 -34.76
N THR A 16 17.28 -1.57 -33.93
CA THR A 16 17.58 -2.37 -32.72
C THR A 16 17.17 -1.73 -31.39
N VAL A 17 16.39 -0.65 -31.39
CA VAL A 17 16.00 0.06 -30.14
C VAL A 17 14.53 -0.13 -29.73
N ASN A 18 13.67 -0.73 -30.58
CA ASN A 18 12.23 -0.74 -30.30
C ASN A 18 11.65 -2.07 -29.78
N ASN A 19 12.44 -3.16 -29.67
CA ASN A 19 11.94 -4.43 -29.13
C ASN A 19 12.08 -4.58 -27.60
N ALA A 20 12.94 -3.81 -26.92
CA ALA A 20 13.14 -3.96 -25.47
C ALA A 20 11.93 -3.49 -24.62
N LYS A 21 11.12 -2.56 -25.13
CA LYS A 21 9.95 -2.03 -24.40
C LYS A 21 8.75 -3.00 -24.42
N HIS A 22 8.63 -3.86 -25.44
CA HIS A 22 7.54 -4.84 -25.51
C HIS A 22 7.75 -6.06 -24.59
N TYR A 23 8.99 -6.45 -24.30
CA TYR A 23 9.27 -7.57 -23.38
C TYR A 23 9.02 -7.25 -21.90
N LEU A 24 9.21 -5.98 -21.49
CA LEU A 24 9.03 -5.54 -20.10
C LEU A 24 7.55 -5.44 -19.67
N VAL A 25 6.62 -5.28 -20.62
CA VAL A 25 5.18 -5.27 -20.33
C VAL A 25 4.62 -6.69 -20.24
N ALA A 26 5.12 -7.62 -21.06
CA ALA A 26 4.67 -9.02 -21.06
C ALA A 26 5.14 -9.81 -19.83
N ALA A 27 6.29 -9.48 -19.24
CA ALA A 27 6.84 -10.17 -18.07
C ALA A 27 6.06 -9.91 -16.76
N LYS A 28 5.13 -8.95 -16.74
CA LYS A 28 4.36 -8.56 -15.54
C LYS A 28 3.25 -9.53 -15.14
N MET A 29 2.91 -10.52 -15.98
CA MET A 29 1.77 -11.43 -15.75
C MET A 29 2.04 -12.90 -16.13
N MET A 30 3.29 -13.31 -16.34
CA MET A 30 3.60 -14.69 -16.77
C MET A 30 3.80 -15.67 -15.60
N PRO A 31 3.28 -16.91 -15.69
CA PRO A 31 3.59 -17.99 -14.76
C PRO A 31 5.09 -18.37 -14.74
N THR A 32 5.62 -18.71 -13.56
CA THR A 32 7.05 -18.99 -13.26
C THR A 32 7.74 -19.97 -14.21
N ARG A 33 7.00 -20.93 -14.78
CA ARG A 33 7.55 -21.91 -15.76
C ARG A 33 7.90 -21.27 -17.10
N GLN A 34 7.12 -20.30 -17.57
CA GLN A 34 7.32 -19.68 -18.89
C GLN A 34 8.49 -18.69 -18.89
N LEU A 35 8.69 -17.95 -17.78
CA LEU A 35 9.83 -17.04 -17.62
C LEU A 35 11.18 -17.79 -17.61
N ARG A 36 11.23 -18.98 -16.98
CA ARG A 36 12.43 -19.83 -16.98
C ARG A 36 12.72 -20.45 -18.34
N GLN A 37 11.69 -20.86 -19.10
CA GLN A 37 11.86 -21.35 -20.47
C GLN A 37 12.34 -20.26 -21.44
N LEU A 38 11.89 -19.01 -21.23
CA LEU A 38 12.37 -17.88 -22.03
C LEU A 38 13.85 -17.57 -21.73
N ALA A 39 14.23 -17.60 -20.44
CA ALA A 39 15.62 -17.43 -20.01
C ALA A 39 16.54 -18.55 -20.51
N SER A 40 16.07 -19.80 -20.53
CA SER A 40 16.86 -20.92 -21.05
C SER A 40 17.01 -20.89 -22.58
N ARG A 41 16.04 -20.32 -23.31
CA ARG A 41 16.16 -20.10 -24.78
C ARG A 41 17.15 -19.00 -25.14
N LEU A 42 17.31 -17.99 -24.28
CA LEU A 42 18.27 -16.90 -24.47
C LEU A 42 19.71 -17.29 -24.08
N ALA A 43 19.89 -18.34 -23.27
CA ALA A 43 21.20 -18.83 -22.85
C ALA A 43 21.99 -19.59 -23.95
N GLY A 44 21.38 -19.81 -25.14
CA GLY A 44 21.96 -20.61 -26.23
C GLY A 44 22.57 -19.82 -27.39
N GLN A 45 22.71 -18.49 -27.31
CA GLN A 45 23.31 -17.69 -28.38
C GLN A 45 24.68 -17.13 -27.98
N PRO A 46 25.78 -17.58 -28.61
CA PRO A 46 27.12 -17.08 -28.31
C PRO A 46 27.41 -15.84 -29.16
N GLN A 47 26.91 -14.68 -28.74
CA GLN A 47 27.44 -13.35 -29.08
C GLN A 47 26.66 -12.26 -28.33
N ALA A 48 27.07 -12.00 -27.08
CA ALA A 48 26.75 -10.78 -26.36
C ALA A 48 27.74 -10.56 -25.21
N CYS A 49 29.02 -10.33 -25.55
CA CYS A 49 29.90 -9.59 -24.65
C CYS A 49 29.54 -8.10 -24.74
N HIS A 50 29.64 -7.41 -23.60
CA HIS A 50 29.23 -6.03 -23.30
C HIS A 50 27.85 -5.87 -22.66
N THR A 51 27.91 -5.60 -21.35
CA THR A 51 26.82 -5.25 -20.43
C THR A 51 25.99 -6.42 -19.89
N ALA A 52 26.64 -7.34 -19.19
CA ALA A 52 25.97 -8.04 -18.09
C ALA A 52 25.66 -7.02 -16.98
N CYS A 53 24.59 -6.25 -17.16
CA CYS A 53 23.98 -5.52 -16.06
C CYS A 53 23.56 -6.60 -15.07
N ALA A 54 24.26 -6.71 -13.93
CA ALA A 54 23.95 -7.70 -12.91
C ALA A 54 22.51 -7.47 -12.44
N VAL A 55 21.56 -8.20 -13.02
CA VAL A 55 20.16 -8.14 -12.63
C VAL A 55 20.11 -8.65 -11.20
N ALA A 56 19.88 -7.75 -10.24
CA ALA A 56 19.75 -8.14 -8.85
C ALA A 56 18.73 -9.29 -8.76
N PRO A 57 19.03 -10.37 -8.01
CA PRO A 57 18.16 -11.54 -8.00
C PRO A 57 16.75 -11.15 -7.55
N ILE A 58 15.74 -11.75 -8.18
CA ILE A 58 14.33 -11.52 -7.84
C ILE A 58 14.11 -11.95 -6.40
N LEU A 59 13.60 -11.04 -5.56
CA LEU A 59 13.35 -11.29 -4.14
C LEU A 59 12.07 -12.11 -3.98
N SER A 60 12.14 -13.31 -3.40
CA SER A 60 10.95 -14.11 -3.09
C SER A 60 10.37 -13.70 -1.74
N ILE A 61 9.10 -13.29 -1.71
CA ILE A 61 8.40 -12.81 -0.51
C ILE A 61 7.17 -13.68 -0.29
N TRP A 62 7.01 -14.26 0.91
CA TRP A 62 5.72 -14.82 1.31
C TRP A 62 4.98 -13.85 2.24
N VAL A 63 3.72 -13.60 1.91
CA VAL A 63 2.83 -12.70 2.65
C VAL A 63 1.75 -13.53 3.35
N LEU A 64 1.82 -13.63 4.67
CA LEU A 64 0.87 -14.39 5.48
C LEU A 64 -0.32 -13.49 5.87
N GLY A 65 -1.53 -13.96 5.57
CA GLY A 65 -2.78 -13.25 5.89
C GLY A 65 -3.70 -14.08 6.77
N ASP A 66 -4.39 -13.44 7.72
CA ASP A 66 -5.39 -14.08 8.59
C ASP A 66 -6.84 -13.93 8.09
N GLY A 67 -7.03 -13.35 6.89
CA GLY A 67 -8.33 -13.09 6.29
C GLY A 67 -8.98 -11.78 6.72
N LYS A 68 -8.35 -10.97 7.59
CA LYS A 68 -8.88 -9.66 7.96
C LYS A 68 -8.44 -8.59 6.95
N PRO A 69 -9.36 -7.86 6.29
CA PRO A 69 -9.01 -6.93 5.21
C PRO A 69 -7.95 -5.88 5.61
N GLY A 70 -8.06 -5.30 6.80
CA GLY A 70 -7.10 -4.29 7.27
C GLY A 70 -5.70 -4.84 7.58
N HIS A 71 -5.60 -6.13 7.94
CA HIS A 71 -4.31 -6.79 8.11
C HIS A 71 -3.69 -7.11 6.74
N GLU A 72 -4.49 -7.66 5.82
CA GLU A 72 -4.03 -7.96 4.48
C GLU A 72 -3.59 -6.70 3.73
N ASN A 73 -4.31 -5.59 3.85
CA ASN A 73 -3.96 -4.32 3.22
C ASN A 73 -2.59 -3.81 3.68
N GLN A 74 -2.27 -3.96 4.97
CA GLN A 74 -0.97 -3.58 5.52
C GLN A 74 0.16 -4.48 4.98
N ALA A 75 -0.03 -5.81 5.06
CA ALA A 75 0.99 -6.78 4.64
C ALA A 75 1.27 -6.68 3.14
N LEU A 76 0.22 -6.54 2.32
CA LEU A 76 0.35 -6.26 0.90
C LEU A 76 0.95 -4.89 0.62
N GLY A 77 0.58 -3.85 1.37
CA GLY A 77 1.12 -2.51 1.19
C GLY A 77 2.65 -2.49 1.28
N LEU A 78 3.21 -3.19 2.28
CA LEU A 78 4.67 -3.35 2.39
C LEU A 78 5.25 -4.20 1.26
N ALA A 79 4.65 -5.36 0.96
CA ALA A 79 5.18 -6.27 -0.03
C ALA A 79 5.17 -5.67 -1.45
N GLU A 80 4.09 -4.97 -1.81
CA GLU A 80 4.01 -4.22 -3.06
C GLU A 80 5.00 -3.05 -3.10
N ALA A 81 5.27 -2.40 -1.96
CA ALA A 81 6.28 -1.36 -1.86
C ALA A 81 7.69 -1.90 -2.12
N LEU A 82 8.01 -3.08 -1.59
CA LEU A 82 9.25 -3.78 -1.94
C LEU A 82 9.31 -4.10 -3.43
N GLY A 83 8.22 -4.63 -4.01
CA GLY A 83 8.11 -4.94 -5.44
C GLY A 83 8.29 -3.74 -6.37
N ARG A 84 8.06 -2.51 -5.88
CA ARG A 84 8.34 -1.27 -6.63
C ARG A 84 9.82 -0.91 -6.64
N LEU A 85 10.53 -1.18 -5.54
CA LEU A 85 11.92 -0.80 -5.36
C LEU A 85 12.89 -1.86 -5.90
N ARG A 86 12.46 -3.12 -5.94
CA ARG A 86 13.24 -4.26 -6.44
C ARG A 86 12.32 -5.31 -7.07
N PRO A 87 12.73 -6.01 -8.14
CA PRO A 87 11.98 -7.15 -8.66
C PRO A 87 11.68 -8.17 -7.55
N CYS A 88 10.40 -8.46 -7.33
CA CYS A 88 9.95 -9.40 -6.30
C CYS A 88 8.97 -10.43 -6.90
N ALA A 89 9.02 -11.67 -6.40
CA ALA A 89 8.00 -12.68 -6.58
C ALA A 89 7.22 -12.83 -5.26
N MET A 90 5.91 -12.58 -5.29
CA MET A 90 5.08 -12.53 -4.08
C MET A 90 4.10 -13.71 -4.04
N GLU A 91 4.13 -14.48 -2.96
CA GLU A 91 3.20 -15.58 -2.72
C GLU A 91 2.31 -15.26 -1.52
N ARG A 92 0.99 -15.41 -1.67
CA ARG A 92 0.02 -15.14 -0.60
C ARG A 92 -0.31 -16.43 0.14
N VAL A 93 -0.03 -16.47 1.44
CA VAL A 93 -0.30 -17.63 2.31
C VAL A 93 -1.51 -17.31 3.19
N SER A 94 -2.68 -17.84 2.82
CA SER A 94 -3.91 -17.60 3.55
C SER A 94 -4.08 -18.54 4.75
N LEU A 95 -4.28 -17.95 5.93
CA LEU A 95 -4.62 -18.61 7.20
C LEU A 95 -6.08 -18.33 7.60
N ALA A 96 -6.89 -17.79 6.69
CA ALA A 96 -8.27 -17.44 6.93
C ALA A 96 -9.09 -18.63 7.45
N GLY A 97 -9.93 -18.36 8.46
CA GLY A 97 -10.80 -19.37 9.08
C GLY A 97 -10.09 -20.46 9.89
N LYS A 98 -8.75 -20.44 10.01
CA LYS A 98 -8.01 -21.44 10.79
C LYS A 98 -7.91 -21.01 12.25
N ARG A 99 -8.35 -21.88 13.16
CA ARG A 99 -8.31 -21.69 14.62
C ARG A 99 -7.26 -22.60 15.26
N GLY A 100 -6.58 -22.09 16.28
CA GLY A 100 -5.56 -22.83 17.04
C GLY A 100 -4.17 -22.79 16.39
N LEU A 101 -3.15 -22.80 17.26
CA LEU A 101 -1.73 -22.71 16.91
C LEU A 101 -1.32 -23.78 15.88
N VAL A 102 -1.50 -25.05 16.23
CA VAL A 102 -1.07 -26.20 15.42
C VAL A 102 -1.73 -26.20 14.04
N ARG A 103 -3.03 -25.90 13.98
CA ARG A 103 -3.78 -25.88 12.71
C ARG A 103 -3.30 -24.78 11.78
N ARG A 104 -2.94 -23.61 12.31
CA ARG A 104 -2.40 -22.49 11.52
C ARG A 104 -1.00 -22.80 10.98
N VAL A 105 -0.13 -23.39 11.80
CA VAL A 105 1.21 -23.80 11.35
C VAL A 105 1.11 -24.88 10.27
N ARG A 106 0.28 -25.92 10.48
CA ARG A 106 0.03 -26.97 9.48
C ARG A 106 -0.58 -26.41 8.19
N ALA A 107 -1.51 -25.46 8.27
CA ALA A 107 -2.10 -24.82 7.10
C ALA A 107 -1.05 -24.03 6.31
N ALA A 108 -0.22 -23.23 7.00
CA ALA A 108 0.86 -22.49 6.38
C ALA A 108 1.84 -23.44 5.67
N LEU A 109 2.25 -24.50 6.36
CA LEU A 109 3.13 -25.54 5.84
C LEU A 109 2.62 -26.19 4.55
N ARG A 110 1.34 -26.56 4.52
CA ARG A 110 0.72 -27.16 3.33
C ARG A 110 0.65 -26.15 2.19
N ALA A 111 0.31 -24.90 2.49
CA ALA A 111 0.22 -23.84 1.49
C ALA A 111 1.59 -23.47 0.88
N THR A 112 2.69 -23.80 1.57
CA THR A 112 4.05 -23.44 1.13
C THR A 112 4.90 -24.64 0.70
N VAL A 113 4.34 -25.85 0.59
CA VAL A 113 5.13 -27.07 0.35
C VAL A 113 5.81 -27.08 -1.02
N ASP A 114 5.11 -26.61 -2.05
CA ASP A 114 5.59 -26.58 -3.44
C ASP A 114 6.14 -25.20 -3.85
N LEU A 115 6.21 -24.27 -2.90
CA LEU A 115 6.72 -22.93 -3.15
C LEU A 115 8.25 -22.90 -3.06
N PRO A 116 8.92 -22.10 -3.91
CA PRO A 116 10.36 -21.90 -3.79
C PRO A 116 10.70 -21.27 -2.44
N LYS A 117 11.91 -21.55 -1.94
CA LYS A 117 12.41 -20.94 -0.69
C LYS A 117 12.24 -19.41 -0.77
N PRO A 118 11.62 -18.77 0.24
CA PRO A 118 11.50 -17.33 0.29
C PRO A 118 12.85 -16.70 0.67
N ASP A 119 12.97 -15.40 0.42
CA ASP A 119 14.03 -14.56 0.98
C ASP A 119 13.50 -13.74 2.18
N LEU A 120 12.19 -13.55 2.27
CA LEU A 120 11.52 -12.72 3.27
C LEU A 120 10.12 -13.22 3.59
N LEU A 121 9.72 -13.13 4.86
CA LEU A 121 8.33 -13.35 5.29
C LEU A 121 7.73 -12.07 5.87
N ILE A 122 6.51 -11.73 5.45
CA ILE A 122 5.74 -10.59 5.95
C ILE A 122 4.42 -11.09 6.48
N ALA A 123 4.01 -10.65 7.67
CA ALA A 123 2.68 -10.94 8.18
C ALA A 123 2.09 -9.77 8.96
N ALA A 124 0.76 -9.70 9.03
CA ALA A 124 0.04 -8.74 9.85
C ALA A 124 -0.96 -9.46 10.77
N GLY A 125 -1.00 -9.03 12.03
CA GLY A 125 -1.98 -9.48 13.01
C GLY A 125 -1.62 -10.75 13.78
N HIS A 126 -2.11 -10.82 15.02
CA HIS A 126 -1.77 -11.85 16.01
C HIS A 126 -1.92 -13.30 15.51
N ALA A 127 -2.95 -13.55 14.69
CA ALA A 127 -3.22 -14.90 14.23
C ALA A 127 -2.10 -15.50 13.37
N THR A 128 -1.28 -14.66 12.73
CA THR A 128 -0.22 -15.07 11.81
C THR A 128 1.10 -15.38 12.51
N HIS A 129 1.34 -14.84 13.72
CA HIS A 129 2.65 -14.85 14.36
C HIS A 129 3.28 -16.26 14.45
N PRO A 130 2.56 -17.30 14.88
CA PRO A 130 3.22 -18.59 15.06
C PRO A 130 3.65 -19.23 13.74
N SER A 131 2.82 -19.10 12.70
CA SER A 131 3.16 -19.56 11.35
C SER A 131 4.32 -18.76 10.78
N LEU A 132 4.35 -17.44 10.99
CA LEU A 132 5.45 -16.57 10.59
C LEU A 132 6.77 -17.02 11.21
N LEU A 133 6.83 -17.13 12.54
CA LEU A 133 8.04 -17.52 13.28
C LEU A 133 8.52 -18.92 12.90
N TRP A 134 7.60 -19.86 12.76
CA TRP A 134 7.94 -21.23 12.41
C TRP A 134 8.52 -21.33 10.99
N LEU A 135 7.87 -20.69 10.00
CA LEU A 135 8.36 -20.69 8.62
C LEU A 135 9.69 -19.94 8.51
N ALA A 136 9.84 -18.80 9.21
CA ALA A 136 11.08 -18.03 9.23
C ALA A 136 12.25 -18.89 9.72
N ARG A 137 12.04 -19.62 10.82
CA ARG A 137 13.05 -20.51 11.38
C ARG A 137 13.35 -21.71 10.48
N LYS A 138 12.32 -22.32 9.87
CA LYS A 138 12.50 -23.43 8.90
C LYS A 138 13.34 -23.01 7.71
N HIS A 139 13.05 -21.84 7.12
CA HIS A 139 13.70 -21.38 5.90
C HIS A 139 14.95 -20.54 6.16
N ARG A 140 15.22 -20.17 7.43
CA ARG A 140 16.32 -19.27 7.85
C ARG A 140 16.27 -17.93 7.11
N VAL A 141 15.11 -17.27 7.18
CA VAL A 141 14.83 -16.01 6.50
C VAL A 141 14.24 -14.99 7.49
N PRO A 142 14.36 -13.68 7.23
CA PRO A 142 13.82 -12.66 8.12
C PRO A 142 12.30 -12.74 8.25
N ALA A 143 11.81 -12.59 9.48
CA ALA A 143 10.40 -12.45 9.85
C ALA A 143 10.05 -10.98 10.12
N ILE A 144 9.20 -10.41 9.27
CA ILE A 144 8.65 -9.07 9.45
C ILE A 144 7.20 -9.16 9.91
N VAL A 145 6.91 -8.57 11.06
CA VAL A 145 5.55 -8.45 11.58
C VAL A 145 5.07 -7.01 11.51
N LEU A 146 3.84 -6.83 11.06
CA LEU A 146 3.13 -5.56 11.04
C LEU A 146 2.14 -5.47 12.21
N MET A 147 1.98 -4.26 12.74
CA MET A 147 1.24 -3.95 13.97
C MET A 147 2.00 -4.42 15.22
N ARG A 148 1.69 -3.84 16.37
CA ARG A 148 2.35 -4.24 17.63
C ARG A 148 2.00 -5.71 17.95
N PRO A 149 2.97 -6.64 17.98
CA PRO A 149 2.68 -8.01 18.32
C PRO A 149 2.38 -8.14 19.83
N SER A 150 1.62 -9.16 20.19
CA SER A 150 1.44 -9.56 21.60
C SER A 150 2.57 -10.46 22.10
N LEU A 151 3.44 -10.95 21.20
CA LEU A 151 4.62 -11.74 21.52
C LEU A 151 5.82 -10.80 21.73
N PRO A 152 6.89 -11.25 22.42
CA PRO A 152 8.09 -10.45 22.60
C PRO A 152 8.62 -9.90 21.27
N LEU A 153 8.92 -8.60 21.24
CA LEU A 153 9.40 -7.93 20.02
C LEU A 153 10.67 -8.59 19.48
N SER A 154 11.53 -9.08 20.36
CA SER A 154 12.79 -9.77 20.02
C SER A 154 12.64 -11.09 19.27
N TRP A 155 11.42 -11.64 19.17
CA TRP A 155 11.17 -12.86 18.39
C TRP A 155 11.10 -12.61 16.89
N PHE A 156 10.98 -11.34 16.48
CA PHE A 156 10.90 -10.93 15.08
C PHE A 156 12.15 -10.17 14.67
N ASP A 157 12.61 -10.39 13.44
CA ASP A 157 13.76 -9.66 12.88
C ASP A 157 13.44 -8.18 12.66
N LEU A 158 12.17 -7.86 12.39
CA LEU A 158 11.66 -6.50 12.34
C LEU A 158 10.16 -6.43 12.69
N CYS A 159 9.82 -5.54 13.62
CA CYS A 159 8.45 -5.14 13.92
C CYS A 159 8.19 -3.76 13.31
N ILE A 160 7.19 -3.63 12.45
CA ILE A 160 6.77 -2.35 11.88
C ILE A 160 5.39 -2.02 12.42
N ALA A 161 5.26 -0.94 13.19
CA ALA A 161 3.99 -0.61 13.82
C ALA A 161 3.83 0.89 14.12
N PRO A 162 2.59 1.38 14.22
CA PRO A 162 2.34 2.80 14.47
C PRO A 162 3.01 3.29 15.75
N ALA A 163 3.59 4.49 15.73
CA ALA A 163 4.25 5.09 16.89
C ALA A 163 3.31 5.15 18.11
N HIS A 164 2.03 5.47 17.91
CA HIS A 164 1.03 5.54 18.98
C HIS A 164 0.70 4.18 19.64
N ASP A 165 1.11 3.05 19.06
CA ASP A 165 1.01 1.73 19.68
C ASP A 165 2.12 1.48 20.72
N PHE A 166 3.18 2.27 20.67
CA PHE A 166 4.26 2.25 21.64
C PHE A 166 4.16 3.48 22.54
N GLY A 167 3.87 3.29 23.82
CA GLY A 167 4.01 4.34 24.83
C GLY A 167 5.47 4.53 25.28
N LEU A 168 6.44 4.26 24.41
CA LEU A 168 7.87 4.23 24.75
C LEU A 168 8.56 5.48 24.21
N ALA A 169 9.45 6.07 25.02
CA ALA A 169 10.29 7.19 24.61
C ALA A 169 11.31 6.79 23.54
N THR A 170 11.70 5.52 23.48
CA THR A 170 12.65 5.00 22.49
C THR A 170 12.23 3.61 22.03
N ALA A 171 12.15 3.42 20.71
CA ALA A 171 11.81 2.13 20.13
C ALA A 171 13.06 1.21 20.10
N PRO A 172 12.92 -0.10 20.38
CA PRO A 172 14.01 -1.06 20.22
C PRO A 172 14.59 -1.07 18.80
N ALA A 173 15.84 -1.53 18.63
CA ALA A 173 16.53 -1.53 17.33
C ALA A 173 15.87 -2.39 16.23
N ASN A 174 15.03 -3.36 16.63
CA ASN A 174 14.23 -4.17 15.72
C ASN A 174 12.78 -3.66 15.56
N VAL A 175 12.50 -2.42 15.98
CA VAL A 175 11.21 -1.77 15.80
C VAL A 175 11.37 -0.57 14.86
N LEU A 176 10.56 -0.54 13.81
CA LEU A 176 10.38 0.61 12.94
C LEU A 176 9.00 1.21 13.22
N THR A 177 8.98 2.37 13.84
CA THR A 177 7.73 3.08 14.11
C THR A 177 7.20 3.76 12.86
N THR A 178 5.88 3.82 12.72
CA THR A 178 5.21 4.44 11.58
C THR A 178 4.21 5.52 11.98
N SER A 179 3.96 6.44 11.07
CA SER A 179 2.87 7.41 11.17
C SER A 179 1.57 6.75 10.70
N GLY A 180 0.99 5.91 11.56
CA GLY A 180 -0.22 5.15 11.25
C GLY A 180 0.02 3.79 10.61
N ALA A 181 -1.08 3.18 10.17
CA ALA A 181 -1.05 1.88 9.52
C ALA A 181 -0.61 1.99 8.05
N LEU A 182 0.18 1.01 7.59
CA LEU A 182 0.52 0.88 6.18
C LEU A 182 -0.74 0.60 5.34
N ASN A 183 -0.68 0.95 4.06
CA ASN A 183 -1.73 0.65 3.10
C ASN A 183 -1.13 0.55 1.69
N ARG A 184 -1.98 0.21 0.71
CA ARG A 184 -1.60 0.02 -0.69
C ARG A 184 -1.73 1.29 -1.54
N VAL A 185 -2.31 2.36 -0.99
CA VAL A 185 -2.61 3.60 -1.73
C VAL A 185 -1.32 4.32 -2.10
N ARG A 186 -1.31 4.92 -3.30
CA ARG A 186 -0.16 5.62 -3.87
C ARG A 186 -0.59 7.00 -4.33
N PRO A 187 0.29 8.00 -4.23
CA PRO A 187 0.07 9.24 -4.95
C PRO A 187 0.15 8.99 -6.48
N PRO A 188 -0.66 9.69 -7.28
CA PRO A 188 -0.61 9.60 -8.73
C PRO A 188 0.74 10.15 -9.24
N ALA A 189 1.24 9.60 -10.35
CA ALA A 189 2.56 9.96 -10.88
C ALA A 189 2.66 11.42 -11.39
N SER A 190 1.58 11.99 -11.93
CA SER A 190 1.57 13.37 -12.46
C SER A 190 0.15 13.90 -12.75
N ALA A 191 -0.90 13.35 -12.14
CA ALA A 191 -2.27 13.74 -12.49
C ALA A 191 -2.70 15.00 -11.72
N ALA A 192 -3.24 15.98 -12.45
CA ALA A 192 -4.01 17.06 -11.83
C ALA A 192 -5.23 16.46 -11.13
N ARG A 193 -5.32 16.67 -9.82
CA ARG A 193 -6.39 16.13 -8.98
C ARG A 193 -7.62 17.01 -9.07
N ARG A 194 -8.81 16.41 -9.09
CA ARG A 194 -10.10 17.11 -9.20
C ARG A 194 -11.16 16.35 -8.43
N GLY A 195 -12.25 17.03 -8.09
CA GLY A 195 -13.36 16.43 -7.37
C GLY A 195 -13.07 16.24 -5.89
N GLY A 196 -14.14 15.89 -5.18
CA GLY A 196 -14.12 15.59 -3.77
C GLY A 196 -14.55 14.15 -3.48
N LEU A 197 -13.98 13.54 -2.44
CA LEU A 197 -14.37 12.22 -1.97
C LEU A 197 -14.76 12.26 -0.48
N LEU A 198 -15.94 11.73 -0.17
CA LEU A 198 -16.48 11.61 1.18
C LEU A 198 -16.36 10.15 1.61
N LEU A 199 -15.62 9.90 2.69
CA LEU A 199 -15.36 8.59 3.25
C LEU A 199 -16.09 8.46 4.58
N VAL A 200 -17.18 7.69 4.57
CA VAL A 200 -18.08 7.58 5.72
C VAL A 200 -17.88 6.26 6.45
N GLY A 201 -17.53 6.36 7.72
CA GLY A 201 -17.42 5.26 8.65
C GLY A 201 -18.72 4.83 9.28
N GLY A 202 -18.65 4.45 10.55
CA GLY A 202 -19.77 4.02 11.35
C GLY A 202 -19.45 4.00 12.85
N PRO A 203 -20.38 3.56 13.71
CA PRO A 203 -20.08 3.29 15.11
C PRO A 203 -18.81 2.44 15.27
N SER A 204 -18.03 2.73 16.32
CA SER A 204 -16.83 1.98 16.69
C SER A 204 -16.68 1.91 18.21
N ALA A 205 -15.68 1.17 18.69
CA ALA A 205 -15.34 1.16 20.12
C ALA A 205 -14.92 2.53 20.69
N THR A 206 -14.68 3.52 19.82
CA THR A 206 -14.20 4.87 20.17
C THR A 206 -15.14 6.00 19.78
N HIS A 207 -16.11 5.72 18.89
CA HIS A 207 -17.03 6.73 18.34
C HIS A 207 -18.46 6.19 18.31
N ALA A 208 -19.39 7.02 18.76
CA ALA A 208 -20.82 6.83 18.55
C ALA A 208 -21.21 7.34 17.17
N TRP A 209 -22.51 7.33 16.89
CA TRP A 209 -23.05 7.72 15.59
C TRP A 209 -24.14 8.76 15.74
N ASP A 210 -24.01 9.84 14.98
CA ASP A 210 -25.00 10.89 14.85
C ASP A 210 -25.18 11.17 13.35
N ALA A 211 -26.25 10.61 12.79
CA ALA A 211 -26.51 10.69 11.36
C ALA A 211 -26.88 12.12 10.92
N ASP A 212 -27.58 12.86 11.77
CA ASP A 212 -28.15 14.16 11.42
C ASP A 212 -27.04 15.21 11.40
N ALA A 213 -26.23 15.24 12.45
CA ALA A 213 -25.07 16.12 12.51
C ALA A 213 -24.06 15.80 11.39
N LEU A 214 -23.88 14.53 11.03
CA LEU A 214 -23.02 14.16 9.91
C LEU A 214 -23.59 14.68 8.58
N LEU A 215 -24.89 14.48 8.33
CA LEU A 215 -25.54 14.96 7.10
C LEU A 215 -25.48 16.48 6.97
N ASP A 216 -25.64 17.24 8.07
CA ASP A 216 -25.50 18.71 8.07
C ASP A 216 -24.10 19.13 7.62
N ARG A 217 -23.07 18.45 8.12
CA ARG A 217 -21.67 18.73 7.75
C ARG A 217 -21.37 18.38 6.31
N LEU A 218 -21.88 17.24 5.83
CA LEU A 218 -21.73 16.85 4.43
C LEU A 218 -22.44 17.84 3.50
N ALA A 219 -23.63 18.32 3.87
CA ALA A 219 -24.35 19.34 3.13
C ALA A 219 -23.54 20.64 3.01
N ARG A 220 -22.97 21.10 4.14
CA ARG A 220 -22.12 22.29 4.16
C ARG A 220 -20.90 22.14 3.25
N ILE A 221 -20.19 21.01 3.33
CA ILE A 221 -19.02 20.73 2.48
C ILE A 221 -19.42 20.76 1.01
N CYS A 222 -20.47 20.04 0.63
CA CYS A 222 -20.87 19.93 -0.77
C CYS A 222 -21.43 21.23 -1.34
N GLY A 223 -22.04 22.08 -0.51
CA GLY A 223 -22.59 23.36 -0.92
C GLY A 223 -21.56 24.48 -1.02
N GLU A 224 -20.49 24.43 -0.23
CA GLU A 224 -19.53 25.55 -0.11
C GLU A 224 -18.13 25.25 -0.65
N ALA A 225 -17.73 23.98 -0.81
CA ALA A 225 -16.39 23.63 -1.28
C ALA A 225 -16.24 23.71 -2.80
N SER A 226 -15.13 24.30 -3.27
CA SER A 226 -14.83 24.48 -4.69
C SER A 226 -14.25 23.24 -5.39
N SER A 227 -14.26 22.08 -4.74
CA SER A 227 -13.52 20.88 -5.14
C SER A 227 -14.04 20.21 -6.41
N GLY A 228 -15.26 20.52 -6.85
CA GLY A 228 -15.93 19.89 -7.99
C GLY A 228 -16.95 18.81 -7.56
N PRO A 229 -17.31 17.85 -8.43
CA PRO A 229 -18.30 16.83 -8.09
C PRO A 229 -17.83 15.97 -6.92
N TRP A 230 -18.77 15.63 -6.03
CA TRP A 230 -18.51 14.84 -4.83
C TRP A 230 -18.95 13.40 -5.03
N LEU A 231 -18.03 12.48 -4.72
CA LEU A 231 -18.32 11.07 -4.59
C LEU A 231 -18.39 10.71 -3.10
N LEU A 232 -19.22 9.75 -2.73
CA LEU A 232 -19.29 9.23 -1.38
C LEU A 232 -19.20 7.71 -1.39
N THR A 233 -18.39 7.16 -0.50
CA THR A 233 -18.44 5.73 -0.16
C THR A 233 -18.52 5.55 1.35
N ASP A 234 -19.12 4.46 1.76
CA ASP A 234 -19.33 4.11 3.16
C ASP A 234 -18.38 2.99 3.61
N SER A 235 -18.67 2.40 4.76
CA SER A 235 -17.93 1.25 5.30
C SER A 235 -18.90 0.17 5.76
N ARG A 236 -18.38 -1.04 5.99
CA ARG A 236 -19.14 -2.16 6.59
C ARG A 236 -19.82 -1.83 7.93
N ARG A 237 -19.40 -0.73 8.60
CA ARG A 237 -19.94 -0.29 9.89
C ARG A 237 -21.01 0.77 9.75
N THR A 238 -21.21 1.34 8.56
CA THR A 238 -22.16 2.43 8.35
C THR A 238 -23.58 1.91 8.59
N PRO A 239 -24.38 2.58 9.44
CA PRO A 239 -25.73 2.11 9.74
C PRO A 239 -26.63 2.03 8.51
N PRO A 240 -27.52 1.02 8.43
CA PRO A 240 -28.44 0.86 7.32
C PRO A 240 -29.34 2.09 7.17
N GLY A 241 -29.68 2.44 5.94
CA GLY A 241 -30.51 3.60 5.62
C GLY A 241 -29.77 4.93 5.52
N PHE A 242 -28.55 5.07 6.07
CA PHE A 242 -27.80 6.33 5.99
C PHE A 242 -27.54 6.78 4.55
N LEU A 243 -27.11 5.87 3.67
CA LEU A 243 -26.88 6.18 2.26
C LEU A 243 -28.13 6.62 1.50
N ALA A 244 -29.31 6.10 1.87
CA ALA A 244 -30.57 6.56 1.29
C ALA A 244 -30.86 8.02 1.69
N ARG A 245 -30.59 8.38 2.96
CA ARG A 245 -30.71 9.77 3.44
C ARG A 245 -29.73 10.70 2.75
N VAL A 246 -28.50 10.25 2.47
CA VAL A 246 -27.53 11.01 1.67
C VAL A 246 -28.09 11.27 0.27
N ARG A 247 -28.58 10.25 -0.43
CA ARG A 247 -29.15 10.42 -1.79
C ARG A 247 -30.34 11.39 -1.82
N GLN A 248 -31.18 11.37 -0.78
CA GLN A 248 -32.33 12.26 -0.67
C GLN A 248 -31.90 13.72 -0.39
N ARG A 249 -30.97 13.93 0.54
CA ARG A 249 -30.59 15.28 1.01
C ARG A 249 -29.52 15.93 0.13
N LEU A 250 -28.68 15.13 -0.51
CA LEU A 250 -27.51 15.56 -1.29
C LEU A 250 -27.55 14.92 -2.69
N PRO A 251 -28.54 15.25 -3.54
CA PRO A 251 -28.74 14.58 -4.83
C PRO A 251 -27.57 14.78 -5.82
N ALA A 252 -26.75 15.81 -5.63
CA ALA A 252 -25.55 16.05 -6.44
C ALA A 252 -24.35 15.15 -6.06
N VAL A 253 -24.42 14.44 -4.93
CA VAL A 253 -23.36 13.52 -4.47
C VAL A 253 -23.59 12.14 -5.07
N ALA A 254 -22.62 11.64 -5.83
CA ALA A 254 -22.68 10.28 -6.36
C ALA A 254 -22.27 9.27 -5.28
N VAL A 255 -23.20 8.39 -4.89
CA VAL A 255 -23.02 7.44 -3.78
C VAL A 255 -22.68 6.05 -4.29
N PHE A 256 -21.55 5.52 -3.81
CA PHE A 256 -20.99 4.20 -4.12
C PHE A 256 -20.88 3.36 -2.84
N PRO A 257 -21.86 2.48 -2.55
CA PRO A 257 -21.81 1.60 -1.38
C PRO A 257 -20.58 0.68 -1.42
N HIS A 258 -19.92 0.49 -0.28
CA HIS A 258 -18.71 -0.32 -0.17
C HIS A 258 -18.90 -1.78 -0.61
N ALA A 259 -20.12 -2.31 -0.44
CA ALA A 259 -20.49 -3.65 -0.84
C ALA A 259 -20.56 -3.81 -2.38
N GLU A 260 -20.70 -2.70 -3.11
CA GLU A 260 -20.84 -2.65 -4.57
C GLU A 260 -19.54 -2.21 -5.26
N THR A 261 -18.51 -1.86 -4.49
CA THR A 261 -17.22 -1.41 -5.04
C THR A 261 -16.16 -2.51 -5.00
N PRO A 262 -15.39 -2.74 -6.08
CA PRO A 262 -14.28 -3.68 -6.04
C PRO A 262 -13.11 -3.16 -5.17
N PRO A 263 -12.19 -4.03 -4.70
CA PRO A 263 -11.12 -3.66 -3.77
C PRO A 263 -10.22 -2.50 -4.23
N ASP A 264 -10.00 -2.35 -5.54
CA ASP A 264 -9.13 -1.29 -6.08
C ASP A 264 -9.89 0.01 -6.41
N TRP A 265 -11.21 0.06 -6.19
CA TRP A 265 -12.02 1.25 -6.42
C TRP A 265 -11.62 2.43 -5.54
N LEU A 266 -11.52 2.21 -4.21
CA LEU A 266 -11.18 3.28 -3.27
C LEU A 266 -9.77 3.84 -3.54
N PRO A 267 -8.71 3.01 -3.70
CA PRO A 267 -7.40 3.51 -4.13
C PRO A 267 -7.43 4.32 -5.43
N ALA A 268 -8.24 3.92 -6.43
CA ALA A 268 -8.36 4.67 -7.68
C ALA A 268 -9.00 6.04 -7.47
N ARG A 269 -10.11 6.12 -6.73
CA ARG A 269 -10.79 7.40 -6.44
C ARG A 269 -9.95 8.30 -5.54
N LEU A 270 -9.22 7.71 -4.59
CA LEU A 270 -8.24 8.42 -3.80
C LEU A 270 -7.10 8.98 -4.65
N ALA A 271 -6.70 8.37 -5.77
CA ALA A 271 -5.66 8.93 -6.63
C ALA A 271 -6.16 10.15 -7.45
N GLU A 272 -7.47 10.25 -7.69
CA GLU A 272 -8.10 11.31 -8.47
C GLU A 272 -8.53 12.52 -7.63
N ALA A 273 -9.04 12.27 -6.42
CA ALA A 273 -9.67 13.27 -5.58
C ALA A 273 -8.69 14.36 -5.11
N ALA A 274 -9.02 15.63 -5.33
CA ALA A 274 -8.25 16.75 -4.80
C ALA A 274 -8.44 16.89 -3.28
N ASP A 275 -9.70 16.80 -2.86
CA ASP A 275 -10.15 16.94 -1.49
C ASP A 275 -10.81 15.64 -1.01
N VAL A 276 -10.43 15.19 0.18
CA VAL A 276 -11.03 14.01 0.82
C VAL A 276 -11.51 14.41 2.20
N TRP A 277 -12.78 14.15 2.51
CA TRP A 277 -13.28 14.21 3.88
C TRP A 277 -13.52 12.82 4.40
N ALA A 278 -12.97 12.49 5.55
CA ALA A 278 -13.14 11.20 6.19
C ALA A 278 -13.65 11.36 7.62
N THR A 279 -14.59 10.51 8.04
CA THR A 279 -15.02 10.47 9.44
C THR A 279 -13.91 9.93 10.34
N GLU A 280 -13.75 10.54 11.52
CA GLU A 280 -12.62 10.24 12.42
C GLU A 280 -12.61 8.82 13.00
N ASP A 281 -13.73 8.10 12.95
CA ASP A 281 -13.82 6.69 13.32
C ASP A 281 -13.15 5.75 12.31
N SER A 282 -12.90 6.24 11.08
CA SER A 282 -12.41 5.44 9.96
C SER A 282 -10.94 5.69 9.69
N VAL A 283 -10.15 5.39 10.71
CA VAL A 283 -8.71 5.70 10.74
C VAL A 283 -7.93 5.09 9.57
N SER A 284 -8.28 3.88 9.12
CA SER A 284 -7.68 3.31 7.90
C SER A 284 -7.92 4.20 6.68
N MET A 285 -9.16 4.66 6.47
CA MET A 285 -9.53 5.53 5.36
C MET A 285 -8.83 6.90 5.45
N VAL A 286 -8.65 7.44 6.67
CA VAL A 286 -7.87 8.66 6.89
C VAL A 286 -6.42 8.46 6.44
N TYR A 287 -5.75 7.38 6.86
CA TYR A 287 -4.37 7.12 6.45
C TYR A 287 -4.24 6.81 4.95
N GLU A 288 -5.21 6.12 4.36
CA GLU A 288 -5.29 5.89 2.91
C GLU A 288 -5.42 7.21 2.15
N ALA A 289 -6.26 8.13 2.63
CA ALA A 289 -6.40 9.48 2.07
C ALA A 289 -5.09 10.27 2.14
N LEU A 290 -4.41 10.27 3.29
CA LEU A 290 -3.11 10.92 3.45
C LEU A 290 -2.01 10.30 2.56
N SER A 291 -2.06 8.98 2.36
CA SER A 291 -1.11 8.25 1.51
C SER A 291 -1.29 8.60 0.03
N SER A 292 -2.51 8.97 -0.38
CA SER A 292 -2.81 9.41 -1.75
C SER A 292 -2.23 10.78 -2.08
N GLY A 293 -1.89 11.60 -1.07
CA GLY A 293 -1.47 12.99 -1.25
C GLY A 293 -2.63 13.98 -1.48
N ALA A 294 -3.88 13.56 -1.31
CA ALA A 294 -5.03 14.48 -1.27
C ALA A 294 -4.92 15.45 -0.09
N ARG A 295 -5.65 16.57 -0.18
CA ARG A 295 -5.94 17.39 0.99
C ARG A 295 -7.01 16.70 1.80
N VAL A 296 -6.80 16.54 3.10
CA VAL A 296 -7.66 15.68 3.93
C VAL A 296 -8.32 16.48 5.04
N GLY A 297 -9.64 16.49 5.02
CA GLY A 297 -10.50 17.00 6.07
C GLY A 297 -10.97 15.88 7.00
N LEU A 298 -11.06 16.19 8.29
CA LEU A 298 -11.52 15.25 9.32
C LEU A 298 -12.93 15.62 9.77
N LEU A 299 -13.90 14.73 9.51
CA LEU A 299 -15.28 14.84 9.94
C LEU A 299 -15.43 14.27 11.37
N PRO A 300 -15.79 15.10 12.36
CA PRO A 300 -15.92 14.63 13.74
C PRO A 300 -17.16 13.73 13.91
N LEU A 301 -17.09 12.79 14.84
CA LEU A 301 -18.24 12.02 15.33
C LEU A 301 -18.27 12.09 16.86
N PRO A 302 -19.39 11.75 17.52
CA PRO A 302 -19.41 11.72 18.98
C PRO A 302 -18.35 10.74 19.52
N ARG A 303 -17.39 11.22 20.31
CA ARG A 303 -16.30 10.39 20.84
C ARG A 303 -16.73 9.70 22.14
N CYS A 304 -16.72 8.37 22.15
CA CYS A 304 -16.99 7.57 23.35
C CYS A 304 -15.74 7.40 24.23
N LYS A 305 -14.54 7.44 23.63
CA LYS A 305 -13.25 7.23 24.32
C LYS A 305 -12.26 8.30 23.87
N PRO A 306 -12.38 9.55 24.34
CA PRO A 306 -11.57 10.67 23.85
C PRO A 306 -10.06 10.42 23.97
N ASN A 307 -9.63 9.70 25.01
CA ASN A 307 -8.22 9.38 25.27
C ASN A 307 -7.74 8.08 24.61
N SER A 308 -8.35 7.63 23.51
CA SER A 308 -7.89 6.43 22.81
C SER A 308 -6.54 6.66 22.10
N ARG A 309 -5.71 5.61 22.00
CA ARG A 309 -4.42 5.65 21.25
C ARG A 309 -4.60 6.12 19.81
N VAL A 310 -5.71 5.71 19.21
CA VAL A 310 -6.09 6.00 17.83
C VAL A 310 -6.40 7.49 17.65
N LEU A 311 -7.19 8.08 18.55
CA LEU A 311 -7.52 9.50 18.53
C LEU A 311 -6.30 10.40 18.73
N ARG A 312 -5.41 10.04 19.66
CA ARG A 312 -4.12 10.75 19.83
C ARG A 312 -3.29 10.76 18.55
N GLY A 313 -3.34 9.69 17.76
CA GLY A 313 -2.70 9.63 16.45
C GLY A 313 -3.28 10.65 15.47
N LEU A 314 -4.61 10.79 15.41
CA LEU A 314 -5.27 11.79 14.57
C LEU A 314 -4.99 13.22 15.04
N GLU A 315 -5.03 13.47 16.35
CA GLU A 315 -4.71 14.78 16.94
C GLU A 315 -3.27 15.20 16.64
N HIS A 316 -2.33 14.25 16.68
CA HIS A 316 -0.95 14.51 16.28
C HIS A 316 -0.84 14.90 14.80
N LEU A 317 -1.59 14.26 13.91
CA LEU A 317 -1.62 14.60 12.48
C LEU A 317 -2.23 15.99 12.24
N VAL A 318 -3.30 16.35 12.97
CA VAL A 318 -3.88 17.70 12.95
C VAL A 318 -2.84 18.73 13.40
N ALA A 319 -2.19 18.51 14.54
CA ALA A 319 -1.18 19.44 15.07
C ALA A 319 0.03 19.61 14.14
N LYS A 320 0.34 18.60 13.33
CA LYS A 320 1.42 18.62 12.33
C LYS A 320 0.97 19.13 10.95
N GLY A 321 -0.28 19.59 10.79
CA GLY A 321 -0.79 20.16 9.54
C GLY A 321 -1.10 19.12 8.44
N TRP A 322 -1.26 17.85 8.78
CA TRP A 322 -1.62 16.80 7.81
C TRP A 322 -3.12 16.72 7.56
N LEU A 323 -3.93 17.13 8.55
CA LEU A 323 -5.38 17.04 8.52
C LEU A 323 -5.98 18.41 8.85
N THR A 324 -7.10 18.75 8.21
CA THR A 324 -7.92 19.92 8.57
C THR A 324 -9.15 19.46 9.34
N PRO A 325 -9.27 19.74 10.65
CA PRO A 325 -10.50 19.48 11.38
C PRO A 325 -11.67 20.26 10.76
N PHE A 326 -12.86 19.67 10.72
CA PHE A 326 -14.05 20.33 10.19
C PHE A 326 -14.31 21.71 10.83
N GLN A 327 -14.06 21.85 12.13
CA GLN A 327 -14.24 23.11 12.87
C GLN A 327 -13.29 24.22 12.40
N ASN A 328 -12.14 23.84 11.86
CA ASN A 328 -11.10 24.77 11.42
C ASN A 328 -11.18 25.02 9.91
N TRP A 329 -12.08 24.34 9.20
CA TRP A 329 -12.27 24.51 7.77
C TRP A 329 -13.19 25.68 7.47
N SER A 330 -12.86 26.42 6.41
CA SER A 330 -13.73 27.41 5.82
C SER A 330 -13.62 27.37 4.29
N PRO A 331 -14.68 27.74 3.55
CA PRO A 331 -14.64 27.77 2.10
C PRO A 331 -13.54 28.67 1.52
N ALA A 332 -13.26 29.79 2.20
CA ALA A 332 -12.24 30.76 1.79
C ALA A 332 -10.80 30.19 1.86
N HIS A 333 -10.50 29.36 2.86
CA HIS A 333 -9.16 28.80 3.06
C HIS A 333 -9.00 27.39 2.49
N GLY A 334 -10.10 26.67 2.29
CA GLY A 334 -10.09 25.28 1.82
C GLY A 334 -9.46 24.32 2.82
N LEU A 335 -9.08 23.14 2.33
CA LEU A 335 -8.33 22.15 3.10
C LEU A 335 -6.83 22.45 3.04
N THR A 336 -6.12 22.17 4.13
CA THR A 336 -4.66 22.28 4.19
C THR A 336 -4.03 21.22 3.28
N ALA A 337 -3.07 21.64 2.45
CA ALA A 337 -2.26 20.70 1.68
C ALA A 337 -1.28 19.95 2.61
N PRO A 338 -1.23 18.61 2.54
CA PRO A 338 -0.26 17.88 3.35
C PRO A 338 1.17 18.26 2.91
N PRO A 339 2.14 18.31 3.84
CA PRO A 339 3.51 18.72 3.50
C PRO A 339 4.17 17.80 2.48
N GLN A 340 3.79 16.53 2.49
CA GLN A 340 4.15 15.51 1.50
C GLN A 340 3.14 14.36 1.58
N PRO A 341 3.02 13.46 0.60
CA PRO A 341 2.19 12.26 0.74
C PRO A 341 2.72 11.32 1.84
N LEU A 342 1.84 10.74 2.66
CA LEU A 342 2.21 9.89 3.80
C LEU A 342 2.58 8.46 3.37
N GLN A 343 3.69 8.29 2.65
CA GLN A 343 4.09 7.02 2.02
C GLN A 343 4.85 6.08 2.97
N GLU A 344 4.26 5.74 4.10
CA GLU A 344 4.88 4.89 5.12
C GLU A 344 5.25 3.50 4.59
N ALA A 345 4.46 2.92 3.67
CA ALA A 345 4.79 1.64 3.06
C ALA A 345 6.09 1.70 2.24
N THR A 346 6.31 2.78 1.48
CA THR A 346 7.54 2.99 0.71
C THR A 346 8.74 3.20 1.64
N ARG A 347 8.62 4.09 2.64
CA ARG A 347 9.66 4.32 3.64
C ARG A 347 10.06 3.04 4.38
N CYS A 348 9.07 2.22 4.75
CA CYS A 348 9.32 0.93 5.39
C CYS A 348 10.01 -0.06 4.45
N ALA A 349 9.62 -0.11 3.17
CA ALA A 349 10.25 -0.99 2.19
C ALA A 349 11.74 -0.64 1.97
N GLU A 350 12.09 0.65 1.88
CA GLU A 350 13.48 1.11 1.78
C GLU A 350 14.32 0.66 2.99
N ARG A 351 13.77 0.79 4.20
CA ARG A 351 14.42 0.30 5.42
C ARG A 351 14.59 -1.21 5.38
N VAL A 352 13.58 -1.97 4.96
CA VAL A 352 13.66 -3.44 4.85
C VAL A 352 14.76 -3.86 3.89
N LEU A 353 14.83 -3.26 2.69
CA LEU A 353 15.89 -3.52 1.72
C LEU A 353 17.27 -3.19 2.30
N THR A 354 17.40 -2.03 2.94
CA THR A 354 18.67 -1.62 3.58
C THR A 354 19.06 -2.57 4.72
N LYS A 355 18.10 -3.16 5.46
CA LYS A 355 18.38 -4.03 6.61
C LYS A 355 18.83 -5.43 6.22
N PHE A 356 18.16 -6.01 5.24
CA PHE A 356 18.29 -7.44 4.97
C PHE A 356 18.93 -7.73 3.63
N PHE A 357 19.00 -6.75 2.74
CA PHE A 357 19.33 -6.98 1.32
C PHE A 357 20.26 -5.93 0.72
N ALA A 358 20.94 -5.11 1.53
CA ALA A 358 21.98 -4.22 1.05
C ALA A 358 23.16 -5.06 0.52
N ALA A 359 23.29 -5.16 -0.80
CA ALA A 359 24.47 -5.74 -1.44
C ALA A 359 25.64 -4.73 -1.35
N GLY A 360 26.80 -5.18 -0.84
CA GLY A 360 28.12 -4.54 -0.89
C GLY A 360 28.16 -3.05 -1.30
N GLY A 361 28.01 -2.15 -0.33
CA GLY A 361 28.00 -0.69 -0.52
C GLY A 361 29.31 -0.05 -1.01
N GLU A 362 30.37 -0.80 -1.28
CA GLU A 362 31.63 -0.24 -1.78
C GLU A 362 31.70 -0.11 -3.32
N ALA A 363 30.90 -0.86 -4.09
CA ALA A 363 31.00 -0.85 -5.54
C ALA A 363 30.25 0.34 -6.21
N LEU A 364 29.16 0.80 -5.61
CA LEU A 364 28.36 1.92 -6.16
C LEU A 364 28.93 3.29 -5.77
N ALA A 365 29.65 3.39 -4.64
CA ALA A 365 30.38 4.61 -4.28
C ALA A 365 31.59 4.85 -5.21
N LYS A 366 32.31 3.79 -5.60
CA LYS A 366 33.47 3.90 -6.52
C LYS A 366 33.07 4.27 -7.95
N CYS A 367 31.90 3.85 -8.42
CA CYS A 367 31.41 4.23 -9.75
C CYS A 367 30.95 5.71 -9.82
N ARG A 368 30.58 6.31 -8.68
CA ARG A 368 30.23 7.74 -8.59
C ARG A 368 31.47 8.64 -8.51
N VAL A 369 32.56 8.14 -7.93
CA VAL A 369 33.86 8.84 -7.88
C VAL A 369 34.61 8.76 -9.23
N GLN A 370 34.44 7.69 -10.01
CA GLN A 370 35.11 7.55 -11.32
C GLN A 370 34.44 8.29 -12.50
N ARG A 371 33.25 8.90 -12.31
CA ARG A 371 32.57 9.72 -13.34
C ARG A 371 32.71 11.22 -13.12
N GLY A 372 33.50 11.64 -12.13
CA GLY A 372 33.79 13.04 -11.84
C GLY A 372 35.28 13.27 -11.75
N ASP A 373 35.99 13.05 -12.86
CA ASP A 373 37.21 13.80 -13.21
C ASP A 373 37.72 13.32 -14.57
N ARG A 374 37.59 14.18 -15.59
CA ARG A 374 38.57 14.44 -16.66
C ARG A 374 37.94 15.32 -17.74
N GLY A 375 38.43 16.56 -17.83
CA GLY A 375 38.48 17.39 -19.04
C GLY A 375 37.21 18.14 -19.36
#